data_AF-A6GJ01-F1
#
_entry.id   AF-A6GJ01-F1
#
_cell.length_a   1.000
_cell.length_b   1.000
_cell.length_c   1.000
_cell.angle_alpha   90.00
_cell.angle_beta   90.00
_cell.angle_gamma   90.00
#
_symmetry.space_group_name_H-M   'P 1'
#
loop_
_entity.id
_entity.type
_entity.pdbx_description
1 polymer ?
#
loop_
_entity_poly.entity_id
_entity_poly.type
_entity_poly.pdbx_seq_one_letter_code
_entity_poly.pdbx_strand_id
1 'polypeptide(L)'
;MRRKLLAVVLLALTGACSEPDISQEVEDYADALGDAEALACQCPAALGFDNVADCGAAFGIVGSERQSCMTEALRGEEDPQAFVACASDAAREYSACLMSSIDDGCEQSQHLSCVDAFEDAALQCPGASSAAAADFLTCEND
;
A
#
# COMPACT_ATOMS: atom_id res chain seq x y z
N MET A 1 -63.88 19.21 -3.85
CA MET A 1 -62.50 19.41 -4.39
C MET A 1 -61.66 18.19 -4.01
N ARG A 2 -60.94 17.62 -4.97
CA ARG A 2 -60.36 16.26 -4.93
C ARG A 2 -59.09 16.19 -4.06
N ARG A 3 -59.01 15.18 -3.19
CA ARG A 3 -57.83 14.79 -2.41
C ARG A 3 -56.71 14.33 -3.34
N LYS A 4 -55.53 14.95 -3.27
CA LYS A 4 -54.31 14.46 -3.94
C LYS A 4 -53.52 13.63 -2.93
N LEU A 5 -53.59 12.30 -3.08
CA LEU A 5 -52.68 11.35 -2.46
C LEU A 5 -51.33 11.45 -3.19
N LEU A 6 -50.32 11.98 -2.50
CA LEU A 6 -48.93 11.93 -2.95
C LEU A 6 -48.37 10.57 -2.56
N ALA A 7 -48.22 9.70 -3.55
CA ALA A 7 -47.50 8.44 -3.43
C ALA A 7 -46.00 8.74 -3.30
N VAL A 8 -45.45 8.47 -2.12
CA VAL A 8 -44.00 8.43 -1.89
C VAL A 8 -43.50 7.11 -2.49
N VAL A 9 -42.95 7.20 -3.70
CA VAL A 9 -42.24 6.09 -4.33
C VAL A 9 -40.85 6.05 -3.70
N LEU A 10 -40.68 5.22 -2.68
CA LEU A 10 -39.38 4.80 -2.17
C LEU A 10 -38.71 3.95 -3.25
N LEU A 11 -37.84 4.57 -4.07
CA LEU A 11 -36.87 3.83 -4.86
C LEU A 11 -35.81 3.27 -3.90
N ALA A 12 -35.95 2.00 -3.54
CA ALA A 12 -34.85 1.19 -3.04
C ALA A 12 -33.93 0.88 -4.23
N LEU A 13 -32.98 1.77 -4.51
CA LEU A 13 -31.78 1.41 -5.28
C LEU A 13 -30.88 0.56 -4.38
N THR A 14 -31.19 -0.74 -4.26
CA THR A 14 -30.17 -1.71 -3.88
C THR A 14 -29.32 -1.99 -5.13
N GLY A 15 -28.51 -0.99 -5.51
CA GLY A 15 -27.45 -1.22 -6.46
C GLY A 15 -26.47 -2.17 -5.80
N ALA A 16 -26.36 -3.39 -6.34
CA ALA A 16 -25.18 -4.19 -6.13
C ALA A 16 -24.03 -3.44 -6.80
N CYS A 17 -23.43 -2.50 -6.07
CA CYS A 17 -22.10 -2.00 -6.41
C CYS A 17 -21.20 -3.22 -6.26
N SER A 18 -20.87 -3.86 -7.38
CA SER A 18 -19.78 -4.82 -7.42
C SER A 18 -18.55 -4.12 -6.85
N GLU A 19 -17.87 -4.79 -5.92
CA GLU A 19 -16.59 -4.30 -5.38
C GLU A 19 -15.66 -3.95 -6.55
N PRO A 20 -14.97 -2.80 -6.49
CA PRO A 20 -13.97 -2.45 -7.50
C PRO A 20 -12.90 -3.54 -7.53
N ASP A 21 -12.59 -4.04 -8.72
CA ASP A 21 -11.45 -4.93 -8.93
C ASP A 21 -10.18 -4.07 -8.92
N ILE A 22 -9.34 -4.29 -7.91
CA ILE A 22 -8.09 -3.56 -7.68
C ILE A 22 -6.85 -4.45 -7.88
N SER A 23 -7.04 -5.64 -8.46
CA SER A 23 -5.98 -6.65 -8.56
C SER A 23 -4.76 -6.15 -9.32
N GLN A 24 -4.95 -5.37 -10.39
CA GLN A 24 -3.85 -4.79 -11.15
C GLN A 24 -3.12 -3.70 -10.35
N GLU A 25 -3.85 -2.83 -9.66
CA GLU A 25 -3.27 -1.76 -8.85
C GLU A 25 -2.43 -2.34 -7.71
N VAL A 26 -2.91 -3.43 -7.08
CA VAL A 26 -2.17 -4.15 -6.04
C VAL A 26 -0.94 -4.87 -6.61
N GLU A 27 -1.01 -5.42 -7.82
CA GLU A 27 0.17 -5.98 -8.51
C GLU A 27 1.21 -4.89 -8.80
N ASP A 28 0.79 -3.74 -9.34
CA ASP A 28 1.67 -2.61 -9.61
C ASP A 28 2.31 -2.06 -8.33
N TYR A 29 1.56 -2.04 -7.22
CA TYR A 29 2.06 -1.71 -5.89
C TYR A 29 3.11 -2.71 -5.41
N ALA A 30 2.80 -4.00 -5.51
CA ALA A 30 3.68 -5.09 -5.11
C ALA A 30 5.02 -5.06 -5.86
N ASP A 31 4.99 -4.74 -7.16
CA ASP A 31 6.20 -4.55 -7.97
C ASP A 31 7.02 -3.34 -7.48
N ALA A 32 6.38 -2.20 -7.23
CA ALA A 32 7.06 -1.00 -6.74
C ALA A 32 7.67 -1.20 -5.34
N LEU A 33 6.96 -1.89 -4.45
CA LEU A 33 7.45 -2.24 -3.12
C LEU A 33 8.60 -3.25 -3.21
N GLY A 34 8.49 -4.26 -4.08
CA GLY A 34 9.55 -5.25 -4.29
C GLY A 34 10.86 -4.62 -4.81
N ASP A 35 10.76 -3.64 -5.71
CA ASP A 35 11.92 -2.85 -6.15
C ASP A 35 12.55 -2.06 -4.99
N ALA A 36 11.72 -1.47 -4.12
CA ALA A 36 12.18 -0.75 -2.93
C ALA A 36 12.86 -1.69 -1.91
N GLU A 37 12.26 -2.85 -1.61
CA GLU A 37 12.82 -3.87 -0.72
C GLU A 37 14.17 -4.38 -1.26
N ALA A 38 14.30 -4.57 -2.57
CA ALA A 38 15.56 -4.95 -3.22
C ALA A 38 16.63 -3.87 -3.08
N LEU A 39 16.27 -2.58 -3.22
CA LEU A 39 17.16 -1.46 -2.95
C LEU A 39 17.56 -1.40 -1.47
N ALA A 40 16.60 -1.61 -0.56
CA ALA A 40 16.86 -1.58 0.87
C ALA A 40 17.94 -2.59 1.27
N CYS A 41 17.87 -3.79 0.66
CA CYS A 41 18.85 -4.85 0.86
C CYS A 41 20.23 -4.62 0.23
N GLN A 42 20.46 -3.54 -0.52
CA GLN A 42 21.83 -3.15 -0.90
C GLN A 42 22.65 -2.66 0.31
N CYS A 43 21.97 -2.27 1.39
CA CYS A 43 22.56 -1.84 2.65
C CYS A 43 22.20 -2.81 3.80
N PRO A 44 22.52 -4.12 3.71
CA PRO A 44 21.97 -5.14 4.61
C PRO A 44 22.34 -4.89 6.09
N ALA A 45 23.55 -4.38 6.35
CA ALA A 45 24.01 -4.07 7.70
C ALA A 45 23.23 -2.91 8.35
N ALA A 46 22.71 -1.96 7.56
CA ALA A 46 21.85 -0.88 8.08
C ALA A 46 20.54 -1.44 8.65
N LEU A 47 20.07 -2.55 8.06
CA LEU A 47 18.89 -3.31 8.45
C LEU A 47 19.19 -4.45 9.44
N GLY A 48 20.45 -4.60 9.88
CA GLY A 48 20.84 -5.63 10.84
C GLY A 48 21.07 -7.03 10.24
N PHE A 49 21.15 -7.15 8.91
CA PHE A 49 21.49 -8.40 8.22
C PHE A 49 22.99 -8.49 7.92
N ASP A 50 23.50 -9.72 7.92
CA ASP A 50 24.92 -9.99 7.64
C ASP A 50 25.28 -9.79 6.17
N ASN A 51 24.34 -10.01 5.25
CA ASN A 51 24.54 -9.88 3.81
C ASN A 51 23.22 -9.67 3.05
N VAL A 52 23.35 -9.33 1.76
CA VAL A 52 22.22 -9.05 0.85
C VAL A 52 21.28 -10.25 0.69
N ALA A 53 21.82 -11.48 0.70
CA ALA A 53 21.00 -12.68 0.51
C ALA A 53 20.11 -12.95 1.73
N ASP A 54 20.64 -12.78 2.94
CA ASP A 54 19.87 -12.91 4.18
C ASP A 54 18.81 -11.82 4.28
N CYS A 55 19.15 -10.59 3.87
CA CYS A 55 18.19 -9.49 3.79
C CYS A 55 17.07 -9.80 2.78
N GLY A 56 17.41 -10.15 1.53
CA GLY A 56 16.42 -10.44 0.50
C GLY A 56 15.53 -11.65 0.84
N ALA A 57 16.05 -12.62 1.58
CA ALA A 57 15.25 -13.75 2.08
C ALA A 57 14.25 -13.33 3.17
N ALA A 58 14.53 -12.27 3.92
CA ALA A 58 13.64 -11.76 4.97
C ALA A 58 12.51 -10.89 4.42
N PHE A 59 12.78 -10.04 3.42
CA PHE A 59 11.74 -9.24 2.75
C PHE A 59 10.93 -10.08 1.74
N GLY A 60 11.55 -11.10 1.16
CA GLY A 60 10.87 -12.02 0.25
C GLY A 60 10.48 -11.37 -1.08
N ILE A 61 9.61 -12.06 -1.82
CA ILE A 61 8.90 -11.49 -2.98
C ILE A 61 7.50 -11.17 -2.48
N VAL A 62 6.94 -10.01 -2.86
CA VAL A 62 5.54 -9.68 -2.61
C VAL A 62 4.63 -10.62 -3.42
N GLY A 63 4.41 -11.83 -2.88
CA GLY A 63 3.68 -12.90 -3.54
C GLY A 63 2.17 -12.74 -3.45
N SER A 64 1.46 -13.66 -4.10
CA SER A 64 -0.01 -13.66 -4.17
C SER A 64 -0.72 -13.66 -2.81
N GLU A 65 -0.08 -14.17 -1.76
CA GLU A 65 -0.64 -14.18 -0.40
C GLU A 65 -0.65 -12.77 0.21
N ARG A 66 0.47 -12.05 0.16
CA ARG A 66 0.57 -10.62 0.55
C ARG A 66 -0.38 -9.76 -0.28
N GLN A 67 -0.43 -9.96 -1.59
CA GLN A 67 -1.36 -9.23 -2.48
C GLN A 67 -2.84 -9.53 -2.15
N SER A 68 -3.18 -10.77 -1.79
CA SER A 68 -4.53 -11.12 -1.36
C SER A 68 -4.87 -10.47 -0.02
N CYS A 69 -3.91 -10.37 0.92
CA CYS A 69 -4.08 -9.65 2.18
C CYS A 69 -4.35 -8.17 1.94
N MET A 70 -3.54 -7.51 1.09
CA MET A 70 -3.71 -6.12 0.69
C MET A 70 -5.08 -5.85 0.07
N THR A 71 -5.53 -6.75 -0.82
CA THR A 71 -6.86 -6.66 -1.45
C THR A 71 -7.98 -6.78 -0.42
N GLU A 72 -7.85 -7.70 0.54
CA GLU A 72 -8.84 -7.90 1.61
C GLU A 72 -8.88 -6.71 2.58
N ALA A 73 -7.73 -6.10 2.91
CA ALA A 73 -7.64 -4.94 3.79
C ALA A 73 -8.43 -3.74 3.27
N LEU A 74 -8.55 -3.61 1.95
CA LEU A 74 -9.27 -2.52 1.29
C LEU A 74 -10.72 -2.86 0.92
N ARG A 75 -11.20 -4.03 1.34
CA ARG A 75 -12.57 -4.46 1.02
C ARG A 75 -13.60 -3.51 1.64
N GLY A 76 -14.46 -2.96 0.77
CA GLY A 76 -15.57 -2.10 1.17
C GLY A 76 -15.18 -0.65 1.45
N GLU A 77 -13.94 -0.27 1.16
CA GLU A 77 -13.48 1.11 1.20
C GLU A 77 -14.08 1.94 0.05
N GLU A 78 -14.12 3.27 0.24
CA GLU A 78 -14.84 4.17 -0.66
C GLU A 78 -14.17 4.31 -2.04
N ASP A 79 -12.83 4.33 -2.07
CA ASP A 79 -12.04 4.45 -3.30
C ASP A 79 -10.68 3.73 -3.15
N PRO A 80 -10.68 2.38 -3.07
CA PRO A 80 -9.47 1.62 -2.83
C PRO A 80 -8.46 1.74 -3.99
N GLN A 81 -8.90 2.05 -5.21
CA GLN A 81 -8.00 2.31 -6.34
C GLN A 81 -7.18 3.58 -6.13
N ALA A 82 -7.81 4.68 -5.67
CA ALA A 82 -7.09 5.90 -5.37
C ALA A 82 -6.09 5.72 -4.22
N PHE A 83 -6.43 4.91 -3.22
CA PHE A 83 -5.51 4.58 -2.14
C PHE A 83 -4.28 3.85 -2.66
N VAL A 84 -4.47 2.73 -3.39
CA VAL A 84 -3.35 1.93 -3.89
C VAL A 84 -2.48 2.72 -4.87
N ALA A 85 -3.08 3.54 -5.74
CA ALA A 85 -2.32 4.40 -6.65
C ALA A 85 -1.42 5.40 -5.89
N CYS A 86 -1.92 6.00 -4.82
CA CYS A 86 -1.15 6.89 -3.96
C CYS A 86 -0.05 6.14 -3.18
N ALA A 87 -0.35 4.97 -2.62
CA ALA A 87 0.63 4.14 -1.93
C ALA A 87 1.75 3.67 -2.87
N SER A 88 1.44 3.36 -4.13
CA SER A 88 2.41 3.04 -5.17
C SER A 88 3.35 4.21 -5.46
N ASP A 89 2.83 5.44 -5.47
CA ASP A 89 3.68 6.63 -5.61
C ASP A 89 4.59 6.82 -4.39
N ALA A 90 4.09 6.58 -3.17
CA ALA A 90 4.91 6.56 -1.96
C ALA A 90 6.03 5.51 -2.03
N ALA A 91 5.76 4.29 -2.52
CA ALA A 91 6.77 3.24 -2.70
C ALA A 91 7.86 3.63 -3.73
N ARG A 92 7.50 4.38 -4.78
CA ARG A 92 8.48 4.92 -5.75
C ARG A 92 9.34 6.01 -5.14
N GLU A 93 8.77 6.88 -4.33
CA GLU A 93 9.52 7.89 -3.58
C GLU A 93 10.45 7.24 -2.55
N TYR A 94 10.00 6.18 -1.89
CA TYR A 94 10.81 5.36 -1.00
C TYR A 94 12.03 4.78 -1.72
N SER A 95 11.84 4.18 -2.89
CA SER A 95 12.92 3.69 -3.76
C SER A 95 13.94 4.79 -4.09
N ALA A 96 13.47 5.98 -4.45
CA ALA A 96 14.35 7.12 -4.74
C ALA A 96 15.14 7.57 -3.51
N CYS A 97 14.50 7.57 -2.32
CA CYS A 97 15.16 7.87 -1.05
C CYS A 97 16.26 6.84 -0.74
N LEU A 98 15.97 5.55 -0.89
CA LEU A 98 16.93 4.46 -0.70
C LEU A 98 18.14 4.58 -1.63
N MET A 99 17.93 4.91 -2.91
CA MET A 99 19.02 5.16 -3.84
C MET A 99 19.96 6.26 -3.36
N SER A 100 19.41 7.37 -2.85
CA SER A 100 20.23 8.44 -2.25
C SER A 100 20.98 7.95 -1.01
N SER A 101 20.35 7.15 -0.15
CA SER A 101 20.99 6.58 1.04
C SER A 101 22.15 5.63 0.68
N ILE A 102 22.00 4.84 -0.40
CA ILE A 102 23.04 3.96 -0.93
C ILE A 102 24.24 4.79 -1.42
N ASP A 103 23.98 5.86 -2.19
CA ASP A 103 25.03 6.76 -2.70
C ASP A 103 25.83 7.45 -1.57
N ASP A 104 25.15 7.74 -0.45
CA ASP A 104 25.75 8.31 0.76
C ASP A 104 26.44 7.26 1.67
N GLY A 105 26.55 6.01 1.22
CA GLY A 105 27.30 4.96 1.91
C GLY A 105 26.50 4.19 2.95
N CYS A 106 25.18 4.09 2.80
CA CYS A 106 24.30 3.28 3.63
C CYS A 106 24.22 3.75 5.10
N GLU A 107 24.13 5.05 5.35
CA GLU A 107 23.92 5.55 6.72
C GLU A 107 22.57 5.07 7.27
N GLN A 108 22.62 4.30 8.37
CA GLN A 108 21.42 3.70 8.98
C GLN A 108 20.34 4.74 9.31
N SER A 109 20.71 5.92 9.79
CA SER A 109 19.73 6.97 10.11
C SER A 109 19.00 7.49 8.88
N GLN A 110 19.68 7.60 7.73
CA GLN A 110 19.02 7.99 6.49
C GLN A 110 18.09 6.88 5.99
N HIS A 111 18.55 5.63 6.07
CA HIS A 111 17.76 4.48 5.66
C HIS A 111 16.45 4.38 6.45
N LEU A 112 16.53 4.49 7.79
CA LEU A 112 15.34 4.50 8.65
C LEU A 112 14.43 5.69 8.35
N SER A 113 15.00 6.87 8.05
CA SER A 113 14.18 8.02 7.67
C SER A 113 13.42 7.84 6.35
N CYS A 114 13.97 7.03 5.42
CA CYS A 114 13.26 6.68 4.19
C CYS A 114 12.05 5.77 4.48
N VAL A 115 12.20 4.82 5.41
CA VAL A 115 11.11 3.94 5.87
C VAL A 115 10.02 4.77 6.55
N ASP A 116 10.39 5.60 7.52
CA ASP A 116 9.43 6.46 8.25
C ASP A 116 8.66 7.37 7.28
N ALA A 117 9.34 7.98 6.30
CA ALA A 117 8.71 8.85 5.31
C ALA A 117 7.74 8.09 4.40
N PHE A 118 8.06 6.84 4.04
CA PHE A 118 7.20 5.99 3.25
C PHE A 118 5.91 5.63 4.01
N GLU A 119 6.03 5.12 5.24
CA GLU A 119 4.89 4.74 6.07
C GLU A 119 3.97 5.95 6.32
N ASP A 120 4.55 7.11 6.66
CA ASP A 120 3.80 8.35 6.86
C ASP A 120 3.08 8.79 5.58
N ALA A 121 3.71 8.67 4.42
CA ALA A 121 3.10 9.05 3.14
C ALA A 121 1.95 8.12 2.76
N ALA A 122 2.14 6.81 2.89
CA ALA A 122 1.12 5.81 2.57
C ALA A 122 -0.11 5.92 3.49
N LEU A 123 0.09 6.16 4.79
CA LEU A 123 -1.01 6.38 5.75
C LEU A 123 -1.82 7.66 5.48
N GLN A 124 -1.27 8.62 4.73
CA GLN A 124 -1.95 9.84 4.33
C GLN A 124 -2.71 9.71 3.01
N CYS A 125 -2.63 8.55 2.34
CA CYS A 125 -3.29 8.34 1.07
C CYS A 125 -4.82 8.37 1.21
N PRO A 126 -5.53 9.05 0.28
CA PRO A 126 -6.99 9.09 0.29
C PRO A 126 -7.57 7.76 -0.19
N GLY A 127 -8.87 7.56 0.04
CA GLY A 127 -9.63 6.45 -0.56
C GLY A 127 -9.77 5.21 0.33
N ALA A 128 -9.05 5.15 1.45
CA ALA A 128 -9.22 4.17 2.50
C ALA A 128 -9.34 4.82 3.88
N SER A 129 -10.05 4.16 4.79
CA SER A 129 -10.03 4.48 6.21
C SER A 129 -8.62 4.29 6.79
N SER A 130 -8.28 5.00 7.86
CA SER A 130 -6.98 4.85 8.51
C SER A 130 -6.72 3.43 9.05
N ALA A 131 -7.80 2.71 9.37
CA ALA A 131 -7.71 1.32 9.79
C ALA A 131 -7.35 0.41 8.60
N ALA A 132 -8.06 0.54 7.47
CA ALA A 132 -7.77 -0.22 6.27
C ALA A 132 -6.37 0.09 5.70
N ALA A 133 -5.95 1.36 5.75
CA ALA A 133 -4.59 1.75 5.35
C ALA A 133 -3.53 1.07 6.24
N ALA A 134 -3.72 1.05 7.56
CA ALA A 134 -2.80 0.38 8.48
C ALA A 134 -2.80 -1.16 8.30
N ASP A 135 -3.97 -1.76 8.08
CA ASP A 135 -4.09 -3.20 7.80
C ASP A 135 -3.39 -3.54 6.48
N PHE A 136 -3.52 -2.70 5.45
CA PHE A 136 -2.83 -2.85 4.17
C PHE A 136 -1.30 -2.83 4.34
N LEU A 137 -0.75 -1.86 5.09
CA LEU A 137 0.69 -1.79 5.37
C LEU A 137 1.17 -2.96 6.25
N THR A 138 0.29 -3.52 7.09
CA THR A 138 0.64 -4.70 7.90
C THR A 138 0.85 -5.94 7.02
N CYS A 139 0.09 -6.08 5.93
CA CYS A 139 0.29 -7.15 4.94
C CYS A 139 1.67 -7.10 4.26
N GLU A 140 2.42 -6.00 4.38
CA GLU A 140 3.79 -5.93 3.88
C GLU A 140 4.77 -6.69 4.75
N ASN A 141 4.47 -6.86 6.03
CA ASN A 141 5.39 -7.41 7.01
C ASN A 141 5.02 -8.85 7.45
N ASP A 142 3.94 -9.42 6.87
CA ASP A 142 3.48 -10.81 7.05
C ASP A 142 4.09 -11.76 5.99
#